data_AF-A0A7V6TZS1-F1
#
_entry.id   AF-A0A7V6TZS1-F1
#
_cell.length_a   1.000
_cell.length_b   1.000
_cell.length_c   1.000
_cell.angle_alpha   90.00
_cell.angle_beta   90.00
_cell.angle_gamma   90.00
#
_symmetry.space_group_name_H-M   'P 1'
#
loop_
_entity.id
_entity.type
_entity.pdbx_description
1 polymer ?
#
loop_
_entity_poly.entity_id
_entity_poly.type
_entity_poly.pdbx_seq_one_letter_code
_entity_poly.pdbx_strand_id
1 'polypeptide(L)'
;MSYISMSIRAVQVVRGYDGDKKLTIEIEAPSFKEKVIKLDRILSFTEDYIFIACPHDTVELWEYEGTLADIKAKLQAVGLMV
;
A
#
# COMPACT_ATOMS: atom_id res chain seq x y z
N MET A 1 4.67 6.20 15.33
CA MET A 1 4.82 5.06 14.39
C MET A 1 3.46 4.44 14.23
N SER A 2 2.93 4.38 13.01
CA SER A 2 1.56 3.94 12.76
C SER A 2 1.54 2.65 11.95
N TYR A 3 0.59 1.79 12.23
CA TYR A 3 0.32 0.58 11.48
C TYR A 3 -1.06 0.70 10.86
N ILE A 4 -1.25 0.11 9.68
CA ILE A 4 -2.57 -0.04 9.06
C ILE A 4 -2.84 -1.51 8.81
N SER A 5 -4.05 -1.96 9.16
CA SER A 5 -4.60 -3.23 8.69
C SER A 5 -5.56 -2.95 7.55
N MET A 6 -5.42 -3.69 6.46
CA MET A 6 -6.30 -3.61 5.29
C MET A 6 -6.40 -4.97 4.61
N SER A 7 -7.59 -5.25 4.06
CA SER A 7 -7.81 -6.32 3.10
C SER A 7 -7.25 -5.83 1.76
N ILE A 8 -6.14 -6.43 1.32
CA ILE A 8 -5.46 -6.02 0.09
C ILE A 8 -5.28 -7.18 -0.89
N ARG A 9 -5.24 -6.82 -2.16
CA ARG A 9 -4.82 -7.67 -3.24
C ARG A 9 -3.53 -7.09 -3.81
N ALA A 10 -2.42 -7.79 -3.60
CA ALA A 10 -1.14 -7.36 -4.16
C ALA A 10 -1.12 -7.65 -5.66
N VAL A 11 -1.22 -6.61 -6.48
CA VAL A 11 -1.17 -6.72 -7.95
C VAL A 11 0.27 -6.78 -8.42
N GLN A 12 1.13 -5.95 -7.81
CA GLN A 12 2.54 -5.88 -8.18
C GLN A 12 3.37 -5.45 -6.96
N VAL A 13 4.42 -6.22 -6.67
CA VAL A 13 5.41 -5.84 -5.65
C VAL A 13 6.62 -5.27 -6.39
N VAL A 14 6.99 -4.01 -6.11
CA VAL A 14 8.14 -3.35 -6.75
C VAL A 14 9.22 -3.08 -5.71
N ARG A 15 10.22 -3.96 -5.64
CA ARG A 15 11.39 -3.70 -4.78
C ARG A 15 12.36 -2.76 -5.49
N GLY A 16 12.52 -1.53 -5.00
CA GLY A 16 13.70 -0.70 -5.29
C GLY A 16 13.51 0.82 -5.21
N TYR A 17 14.42 1.47 -4.48
CA TYR A 17 14.66 2.93 -4.49
C TYR A 17 16.05 3.31 -5.06
N ASP A 18 16.92 2.34 -5.35
CA ASP A 18 18.35 2.54 -5.68
C ASP A 18 18.69 2.40 -7.18
N GLY A 19 17.72 2.64 -8.07
CA GLY A 19 17.97 2.74 -9.50
C GLY A 19 18.06 1.42 -10.26
N ASP A 20 18.40 0.30 -9.59
CA ASP A 20 18.46 -1.02 -10.23
C ASP A 20 17.11 -1.75 -10.35
N LYS A 21 16.05 -1.20 -9.71
CA LYS A 21 14.61 -1.44 -9.96
C LYS A 21 14.21 -2.83 -10.50
N LYS A 22 14.64 -3.93 -9.89
CA LYS A 22 14.12 -5.26 -10.27
C LYS A 22 13.92 -6.21 -9.10
N LEU A 23 12.65 -6.42 -8.77
CA LEU A 23 11.99 -7.69 -9.06
C LEU A 23 10.48 -7.45 -9.17
N THR A 24 9.93 -7.61 -10.37
CA THR A 24 8.49 -7.52 -10.65
C THR A 24 7.92 -8.93 -10.63
N ILE A 25 7.26 -9.31 -9.55
CA ILE A 25 6.47 -10.53 -9.50
C ILE A 25 5.03 -10.09 -9.80
N GLU A 26 4.51 -10.45 -10.96
CA GLU A 26 3.07 -10.49 -11.18
C GLU A 26 2.53 -11.65 -10.35
N ILE A 27 1.64 -11.35 -9.41
CA ILE A 27 0.99 -12.40 -8.63
C ILE A 27 -0.22 -12.83 -9.47
N GLU A 28 -0.15 -14.01 -10.08
CA GLU A 28 -1.31 -14.59 -10.79
C GLU A 28 -2.46 -14.81 -9.79
N ALA A 29 -3.61 -14.21 -10.09
CA ALA A 29 -4.85 -14.30 -9.32
C ALA A 29 -4.69 -14.06 -7.80
N PRO A 30 -4.25 -12.86 -7.37
CA PRO A 30 -4.08 -12.60 -5.95
C PRO A 30 -5.47 -12.54 -5.31
N SER A 31 -5.71 -13.37 -4.29
CA SER A 31 -6.89 -13.22 -3.45
C SER A 31 -6.68 -12.08 -2.45
N PHE A 32 -7.77 -11.43 -2.04
CA PHE A 32 -7.72 -10.49 -0.94
C PHE A 32 -7.25 -11.20 0.33
N LYS A 33 -6.27 -10.60 1.00
CA LYS A 33 -5.74 -11.07 2.28
C LYS A 33 -5.63 -9.90 3.23
N GLU A 34 -5.92 -10.13 4.50
CA GLU A 34 -5.62 -9.14 5.53
C GLU A 34 -4.11 -9.01 5.68
N LYS A 35 -3.60 -7.78 5.57
CA LYS A 35 -2.18 -7.46 5.76
C LYS A 35 -2.07 -6.31 6.74
N VAL A 36 -1.18 -6.48 7.72
CA VAL A 36 -0.77 -5.43 8.65
C VAL A 36 0.59 -4.90 8.20
N ILE A 37 0.67 -3.60 7.91
CA ILE A 37 1.91 -2.97 7.46
C ILE A 37 2.28 -1.82 8.37
N LYS A 38 3.57 -1.74 8.70
CA LYS A 38 4.16 -0.54 9.29
C LYS A 38 4.18 0.55 8.21
N LEU A 39 3.37 1.58 8.42
CA LEU A 39 3.38 2.75 7.56
C LEU A 39 4.63 3.57 7.86
N ASP A 40 5.56 3.61 6.91
CA ASP A 40 6.64 4.59 6.94
C ASP A 40 6.17 5.88 6.27
N ARG A 41 5.74 5.79 5.01
CA ARG A 41 5.10 6.90 4.29
C ARG A 41 4.12 6.41 3.23
N ILE A 42 2.89 6.94 3.24
CA ILE A 42 1.98 6.83 2.09
C ILE A 42 2.50 7.78 1.02
N LEU A 43 2.74 7.28 -0.19
CA LEU A 43 3.20 8.10 -1.32
C LEU A 43 2.00 8.67 -2.07
N SER A 44 1.06 7.81 -2.47
CA SER A 44 -0.18 8.18 -3.13
C SER A 44 -1.23 7.06 -3.02
N PHE A 45 -2.49 7.40 -3.22
CA PHE A 45 -3.60 6.45 -3.28
C PHE A 45 -4.72 6.99 -4.17
N THR A 46 -5.42 6.10 -4.88
CA THR A 46 -6.56 6.39 -5.75
C THR A 46 -7.74 5.49 -5.37
N GLU A 47 -8.86 5.55 -6.11
CA GLU A 47 -9.94 4.57 -5.96
C GLU A 47 -9.46 3.12 -6.07
N ASP A 48 -8.51 2.84 -6.97
CA ASP A 48 -8.15 1.46 -7.30
C ASP A 48 -6.92 0.95 -6.54
N TYR A 49 -5.98 1.83 -6.20
CA TYR A 49 -4.69 1.40 -5.67
C TYR A 49 -4.15 2.27 -4.54
N ILE A 50 -3.29 1.66 -3.72
CA ILE A 50 -2.45 2.33 -2.74
C ILE A 50 -0.97 2.09 -3.04
N PHE A 51 -0.21 3.18 -3.04
CA PHE A 51 1.24 3.19 -3.28
C PHE A 51 1.96 3.62 -2.00
N ILE A 52 2.69 2.69 -1.40
CA ILE A 52 3.25 2.86 -0.05
C ILE A 52 4.76 2.61 -0.05
N ALA A 53 5.51 3.51 0.59
CA ALA A 53 6.89 3.25 0.95
C ALA A 53 6.94 2.38 2.22
N CYS A 54 7.62 1.25 2.11
CA CYS A 54 7.81 0.25 3.15
C CYS A 54 9.28 0.22 3.61
N PRO A 55 9.58 -0.42 4.76
CA PRO A 55 10.96 -0.57 5.24
C PRO A 55 11.90 -1.16 4.18
N HIS A 56 13.20 -0.90 4.33
CA HIS A 56 14.25 -1.36 3.40
C HIS A 56 14.11 -0.80 1.98
N ASP A 57 13.66 0.45 1.86
CA ASP A 57 13.58 1.17 0.58
C ASP A 57 12.72 0.42 -0.47
N THR A 58 11.68 -0.26 0.01
CA THR A 58 10.73 -1.00 -0.82
C THR A 58 9.48 -0.18 -1.06
N VAL A 59 8.85 -0.38 -2.22
CA VAL A 59 7.58 0.26 -2.53
C VAL A 59 6.59 -0.80 -2.99
N GLU A 60 5.36 -0.72 -2.52
CA GLU A 60 4.35 -1.70 -2.89
C GLU A 60 3.12 -1.01 -3.50
N LEU A 61 2.57 -1.64 -4.54
CA LEU A 61 1.32 -1.24 -5.19
C LEU A 61 0.27 -2.32 -4.92
N TRP A 62 -0.77 -1.97 -4.19
CA TRP A 62 -1.86 -2.89 -3.90
C TRP A 62 -3.19 -2.31 -4.31
N GLU A 63 -4.10 -3.18 -4.73
CA GLU A 63 -5.53 -2.89 -4.63
C GLU A 63 -6.01 -3.17 -3.21
N TYR A 64 -7.05 -2.46 -2.80
CA TYR A 64 -7.65 -2.60 -1.48
C TYR A 64 -9.15 -2.72 -1.59
N GLU A 65 -9.75 -3.33 -0.57
CA GLU A 65 -11.19 -3.42 -0.45
C GLU A 65 -11.76 -2.16 0.21
N GLY A 66 -12.83 -1.61 -0.36
CA GLY A 66 -13.48 -0.38 0.09
C GLY A 66 -13.33 0.77 -0.92
N THR A 67 -13.66 1.98 -0.49
CA THR A 67 -13.60 3.18 -1.33
C THR A 67 -12.46 4.10 -0.92
N LEU A 68 -12.07 4.99 -1.83
CA LEU A 68 -11.15 6.08 -1.53
C LEU A 68 -11.61 6.91 -0.32
N ALA A 69 -12.93 7.13 -0.18
CA ALA A 69 -13.50 7.85 0.95
C ALA A 69 -13.26 7.13 2.29
N ASP A 70 -13.37 5.81 2.31
CA ASP A 70 -13.12 5.00 3.52
C ASP A 70 -11.67 5.14 4.00
N ILE A 71 -10.72 5.13 3.06
CA ILE A 71 -9.31 5.35 3.38
C ILE A 71 -9.07 6.78 3.88
N LYS A 72 -9.62 7.79 3.20
CA LYS A 72 -9.50 9.20 3.62
C LYS A 72 -10.02 9.41 5.04
N ALA A 73 -11.18 8.85 5.36
CA ALA A 73 -11.77 8.94 6.69
C ALA A 73 -10.87 8.30 7.76
N LYS A 74 -10.29 7.12 7.49
CA LYS A 74 -9.32 6.47 8.39
C LYS A 74 -8.08 7.33 8.62
N LEU A 75 -7.51 7.91 7.56
CA LEU A 75 -6.31 8.74 7.66
C LEU A 75 -6.57 10.07 8.39
N GLN A 76 -7.72 10.70 8.15
CA GLN A 76 -8.14 11.90 8.86
C GLN A 76 -8.34 11.62 10.36
N ALA A 77 -8.97 10.50 10.71
CA ALA A 77 -9.22 10.12 12.10
C ALA A 77 -7.92 9.95 12.93
N VAL A 78 -6.80 9.64 12.28
CA VAL A 78 -5.48 9.51 12.91
C VAL A 78 -4.54 10.70 12.65
N GLY A 79 -5.06 11.79 12.06
CA GLY A 79 -4.29 13.01 11.81
C GLY A 79 -3.19 12.89 10.74
N LEU A 80 -3.30 11.90 9.84
CA LEU A 80 -2.34 11.66 8.76
C LEU A 80 -2.76 12.27 7.41
N MET A 81 -3.93 12.92 7.36
CA MET A 81 -4.47 13.57 6.18
C MET A 81 -5.16 14.89 6.58
N VAL A 82 -4.93 15.93 5.78
CA VAL A 82 -5.58 17.26 5.91
C VAL A 82 -6.81 17.31 5.02
#